data_AF-A0A357KQM7-F1
#
_entry.id   AF-A0A357KQM7-F1
#
_cell.length_a   1.000
_cell.length_b   1.000
_cell.length_c   1.000
_cell.angle_alpha   90.00
_cell.angle_beta   90.00
_cell.angle_gamma   90.00
#
_symmetry.space_group_name_H-M   'P 1'
#
loop_
_entity.id
_entity.type
_entity.pdbx_description
1 polymer ?
#
loop_
_entity_poly.entity_id
_entity_poly.type
_entity_poly.pdbx_seq_one_letter_code
_entity_poly.pdbx_strand_id
1 'polypeptide(L)'
;MKKTLLEIYALLICLVSVICFSIWLGVGTYSLVGVFAPDITMDAYSYQKHQTNDRYWESNAPYLGELPFQEMEEASKQARPDENELTKKRLASYTEELNIETRNNKQSILRSIIVSFITALLFLLHWRLAKSARNK
;
A
#
# COMPACT_ATOMS: atom_id res chain seq x y z
N MET A 1 -4.61 32.52 -33.78
CA MET A 1 -3.48 31.83 -33.09
C MET A 1 -3.68 31.65 -31.60
N LYS A 2 -4.05 32.69 -30.81
CA LYS A 2 -4.26 32.55 -29.35
C LYS A 2 -5.34 31.51 -28.96
N LYS A 3 -6.40 31.37 -29.77
CA LYS A 3 -7.47 30.37 -29.57
C LYS A 3 -6.94 28.93 -29.66
N THR A 4 -6.16 28.65 -30.70
CA THR A 4 -5.55 27.33 -30.94
C THR A 4 -4.58 26.94 -29.83
N LEU A 5 -3.82 27.91 -29.29
CA LEU A 5 -2.94 27.67 -28.13
C LEU A 5 -3.72 27.30 -26.87
N LEU A 6 -4.85 27.97 -26.59
CA LEU A 6 -5.69 27.69 -25.43
C LEU A 6 -6.40 26.33 -25.54
N GLU A 7 -6.85 25.97 -26.75
CA GLU A 7 -7.43 24.66 -27.04
C GLU A 7 -6.40 23.54 -26.84
N ILE A 8 -5.20 23.67 -27.40
CA ILE A 8 -4.11 22.68 -27.24
C ILE A 8 -3.75 22.52 -25.76
N TYR A 9 -3.61 23.63 -25.02
CA TYR A 9 -3.33 23.60 -23.59
C TYR A 9 -4.42 22.83 -22.81
N ALA A 10 -5.70 23.15 -23.07
CA ALA A 10 -6.81 22.49 -22.39
C ALA A 10 -6.86 20.98 -22.71
N LEU A 11 -6.63 20.60 -23.97
CA LEU A 11 -6.56 19.19 -24.38
C LEU A 11 -5.39 18.45 -23.75
N LEU A 12 -4.22 19.09 -23.63
CA LEU A 12 -3.05 18.52 -22.98
C LEU A 12 -3.33 18.22 -21.50
N ILE A 13 -3.99 19.15 -20.79
CA ILE A 13 -4.39 18.92 -19.39
C ILE A 13 -5.45 17.82 -19.28
N CYS A 14 -6.38 17.74 -20.24
CA CYS A 14 -7.35 16.65 -20.28
C CYS A 14 -6.65 15.30 -20.44
N LEU A 15 -5.65 15.20 -21.33
CA LEU A 15 -4.86 13.98 -21.51
C LEU A 15 -4.10 13.59 -20.23
N VAL A 16 -3.40 14.54 -19.60
CA VAL A 16 -2.71 14.30 -18.32
C VAL A 16 -3.70 13.85 -17.24
N SER A 17 -4.90 14.44 -17.19
CA SER A 17 -5.94 14.06 -16.24
C SER A 17 -6.40 12.61 -16.46
N VAL A 18 -6.59 12.19 -17.72
CA VAL A 18 -6.95 10.79 -18.03
C VAL A 18 -5.85 9.82 -17.61
N ILE A 19 -4.58 10.15 -17.85
CA ILE A 19 -3.44 9.33 -17.42
C ILE A 19 -3.42 9.21 -15.89
N CYS A 20 -3.50 10.33 -15.16
CA CYS A 20 -3.55 10.33 -13.70
C CYS A 20 -4.73 9.52 -13.17
N PHE A 21 -5.92 9.69 -13.75
CA PHE A 21 -7.11 8.94 -13.37
C PHE A 21 -6.92 7.44 -13.57
N SER A 22 -6.32 7.01 -14.69
CA SER A 22 -6.05 5.60 -14.96
C SER A 22 -5.09 4.95 -13.95
N ILE A 23 -4.04 5.68 -13.56
CA ILE A 23 -3.07 5.22 -12.56
C ILE A 23 -3.77 5.04 -11.20
N TRP A 24 -4.51 6.05 -10.74
CA TRP A 24 -5.18 6.01 -9.46
C TRP A 24 -6.33 4.99 -9.41
N LEU A 25 -6.99 4.75 -10.54
CA LEU A 25 -7.96 3.67 -10.66
C LEU A 25 -7.29 2.30 -10.51
N GLY A 26 -6.11 2.10 -11.10
CA GLY A 26 -5.32 0.87 -10.93
C GLY A 26 -4.92 0.66 -9.47
N VAL A 27 -4.34 1.69 -8.83
CA VAL A 27 -3.96 1.65 -7.40
C VAL A 27 -5.17 1.37 -6.51
N GLY A 28 -6.30 2.05 -6.74
CA GLY A 28 -7.52 1.84 -5.99
C GLY A 28 -8.09 0.44 -6.13
N THR A 29 -8.04 -0.13 -7.35
CA THR A 29 -8.51 -1.50 -7.62
C THR A 29 -7.61 -2.53 -6.95
N TYR A 30 -6.28 -2.37 -7.02
CA TYR A 30 -5.35 -3.25 -6.31
C TYR A 30 -5.58 -3.19 -4.80
N SER A 31 -5.75 -1.98 -4.27
CA SER A 31 -6.03 -1.78 -2.84
C SER A 31 -7.37 -2.40 -2.42
N LEU A 32 -8.37 -2.42 -3.32
CA LEU A 32 -9.64 -3.11 -3.06
C LEU A 32 -9.44 -4.61 -2.87
N VAL A 33 -8.59 -5.25 -3.69
CA VAL A 33 -8.22 -6.66 -3.52
C VAL A 33 -7.59 -6.87 -2.14
N GLY A 34 -6.67 -6.00 -1.71
CA GLY A 34 -6.01 -6.11 -0.41
C GLY A 34 -6.89 -5.87 0.82
N VAL A 35 -8.11 -5.31 0.64
CA VAL A 35 -9.11 -5.27 1.72
C VAL A 35 -9.85 -6.59 1.87
N PHE A 36 -10.10 -7.30 0.76
CA PHE A 36 -10.87 -8.54 0.75
C PHE A 36 -10.00 -9.80 0.87
N ALA A 37 -8.75 -9.72 0.40
CA ALA A 37 -7.76 -10.79 0.42
C ALA A 37 -6.37 -10.25 0.84
N PRO A 38 -6.23 -9.76 2.09
CA PRO A 38 -4.98 -9.19 2.59
C PRO A 38 -3.83 -10.21 2.62
N ASP A 39 -4.13 -11.50 2.71
CA ASP A 39 -3.15 -12.59 2.66
C ASP A 39 -2.41 -12.68 1.31
N ILE A 40 -3.08 -12.27 0.22
CA ILE A 40 -2.51 -12.27 -1.14
C ILE A 40 -1.68 -11.01 -1.39
N THR A 41 -2.09 -9.86 -0.85
CA THR A 41 -1.44 -8.58 -1.11
C THR A 41 -0.32 -8.24 -0.13
N MET A 42 -0.30 -8.90 1.02
CA MET A 42 0.77 -8.77 2.00
C MET A 42 2.12 -9.14 1.39
N ASP A 43 3.17 -8.44 1.83
CA ASP A 43 4.50 -8.66 1.30
C ASP A 43 5.01 -10.08 1.61
N ALA A 44 5.90 -10.57 0.73
CA ALA A 44 6.38 -11.94 0.80
C ALA A 44 7.14 -12.24 2.10
N TYR A 45 7.83 -11.26 2.70
CA TYR A 45 8.58 -11.47 3.94
C TYR A 45 7.62 -11.67 5.11
N SER A 46 6.64 -10.78 5.28
CA SER A 46 5.60 -10.90 6.30
C SER A 46 4.79 -12.19 6.15
N TYR A 47 4.46 -12.58 4.91
CA TYR A 47 3.81 -13.86 4.63
C TYR A 47 4.66 -15.06 5.05
N GLN A 48 5.93 -15.10 4.62
CA GLN A 48 6.83 -16.23 4.87
C GLN A 48 7.19 -16.39 6.35
N LYS A 49 7.38 -15.27 7.05
CA LYS A 49 7.68 -15.20 8.49
C LYS A 49 6.66 -15.96 9.33
N HIS A 50 5.38 -15.97 8.93
CA HIS A 50 4.30 -16.55 9.73
C HIS A 50 3.91 -17.98 9.31
N GLN A 51 4.59 -18.59 8.33
CA GLN A 51 4.22 -19.93 7.84
C GLN A 51 4.55 -21.05 8.84
N THR A 52 5.67 -20.96 9.54
CA THR A 52 6.11 -21.96 10.52
C THR A 52 6.62 -21.31 11.79
N ASN A 53 6.60 -22.06 12.89
CA ASN A 53 7.15 -21.60 14.16
C ASN A 53 8.66 -21.34 14.08
N ASP A 54 9.40 -22.15 13.30
CA ASP A 54 10.84 -21.96 13.08
C ASP A 54 11.12 -20.62 12.39
N ARG A 55 10.43 -20.32 11.28
CA ARG A 55 10.60 -19.04 10.57
C ARG A 55 10.18 -17.84 11.41
N TYR A 56 9.10 -18.00 12.16
CA TYR A 56 8.62 -16.96 13.06
C TYR A 56 9.64 -16.70 14.17
N TRP A 57 10.22 -17.76 14.76
CA TRP A 57 11.26 -17.62 15.77
C TRP A 57 12.53 -17.00 15.19
N GLU A 58 13.05 -17.50 14.07
CA GLU A 58 14.24 -16.95 13.41
C GLU A 58 14.11 -15.46 13.09
N SER A 59 12.91 -15.03 12.66
CA SER A 59 12.65 -13.63 12.28
C SER A 59 12.39 -12.69 13.46
N ASN A 60 12.13 -13.22 14.66
CA ASN A 60 11.89 -12.43 15.87
C ASN A 60 12.91 -12.72 16.98
N ALA A 61 13.85 -13.63 16.75
CA ALA A 61 14.89 -13.96 17.71
C ALA A 61 15.77 -12.72 17.96
N PRO A 62 16.27 -12.53 19.19
CA PRO A 62 17.17 -11.43 19.48
C PRO A 62 18.35 -11.45 18.52
N TYR A 63 18.62 -10.32 17.86
CA TYR A 63 19.80 -10.19 17.02
C TYR A 63 21.04 -10.13 17.90
N LEU A 64 21.86 -11.20 17.87
CA LEU A 64 23.05 -11.35 18.72
C LEU A 64 24.31 -10.69 18.14
N GLY A 65 24.27 -10.17 16.92
CA GLY A 65 25.46 -9.79 16.15
C GLY A 65 26.22 -8.54 16.66
N GLU A 66 25.59 -7.72 17.50
CA GLU A 66 26.15 -6.45 17.99
C GLU A 66 26.07 -6.27 19.51
N LEU A 67 25.55 -7.27 20.23
CA LEU A 67 25.41 -7.17 21.68
C LEU A 67 26.78 -7.35 22.37
N PRO A 68 27.09 -6.57 23.42
CA PRO A 68 28.20 -6.87 24.33
C PRO A 68 28.13 -8.33 24.77
N PHE A 69 29.29 -8.98 24.95
CA PHE A 69 29.39 -10.41 25.28
C PHE A 69 28.46 -10.85 26.43
N GLN A 70 28.24 -9.98 27.42
CA GLN A 70 27.36 -10.20 28.58
C GLN A 70 25.86 -10.26 28.22
N GLU A 71 25.43 -9.43 27.26
CA GLU A 71 24.05 -9.40 26.75
C GLU A 71 23.81 -10.52 25.72
N MET A 72 24.85 -10.93 24.98
CA MET A 72 24.80 -12.17 24.18
C MET A 72 24.55 -13.40 25.06
N GLU A 73 25.16 -13.45 26.24
CA GLU A 73 24.97 -14.57 27.16
C GLU A 73 23.53 -14.62 27.70
N GLU A 74 22.93 -13.47 28.03
CA GLU A 74 21.52 -13.41 28.48
C GLU A 74 20.53 -13.67 27.34
N ALA A 75 20.78 -13.13 26.15
CA ALA A 75 19.93 -13.36 24.99
C ALA A 75 20.02 -14.81 24.46
N SER A 76 21.19 -15.46 24.58
CA SER A 76 21.34 -16.90 24.29
C SER A 76 20.66 -17.80 25.33
N LYS A 77 20.45 -17.30 26.55
CA LYS A 77 19.67 -17.96 27.61
C LYS A 77 18.16 -17.82 27.42
N GLN A 78 17.69 -17.00 26.48
CA GLN A 78 16.27 -16.90 26.17
C GLN A 78 15.83 -18.19 25.47
N ALA A 79 15.35 -19.14 26.28
CA ALA A 79 14.85 -20.40 25.78
C ALA A 79 13.72 -20.16 24.78
N ARG A 80 13.79 -20.82 23.63
CA ARG A 80 12.68 -20.87 22.67
C ARG A 80 11.42 -21.26 23.46
N PRO A 81 10.33 -20.47 23.39
CA PRO A 81 9.09 -20.80 24.06
C PRO A 81 8.57 -22.18 23.64
N ASP A 82 7.72 -22.78 24.47
CA ASP A 82 7.01 -24.00 24.10
C ASP A 82 6.27 -23.83 22.76
N GLU A 83 6.19 -24.91 21.98
CA GLU A 83 5.57 -24.89 20.65
C GLU A 83 4.13 -24.36 20.67
N ASN A 84 3.37 -24.61 21.74
CA ASN A 84 2.01 -24.08 21.85
C ASN A 84 2.00 -22.56 22.06
N GLU A 85 2.91 -22.06 22.89
CA GLU A 85 3.04 -20.62 23.13
C GLU A 85 3.53 -19.89 21.88
N LEU A 86 4.51 -20.47 21.18
CA LEU A 86 5.06 -19.94 19.94
C LEU A 86 4.00 -19.92 18.83
N THR A 87 3.20 -20.98 18.72
CA THR A 87 2.05 -21.03 17.80
C THR A 87 1.04 -19.92 18.11
N LYS A 88 0.70 -19.72 19.39
CA LYS A 88 -0.23 -18.66 19.81
C LYS A 88 0.30 -17.27 19.44
N LYS A 89 1.58 -17.00 19.71
CA LYS A 89 2.26 -15.74 19.35
C LYS A 89 2.27 -15.51 17.84
N ARG A 90 2.64 -16.53 17.06
CA ARG A 90 2.67 -16.49 15.59
C ARG A 90 1.30 -16.17 15.00
N LEU A 91 0.24 -16.85 15.45
CA LEU A 91 -1.12 -16.62 14.94
C LEU A 91 -1.65 -15.23 15.32
N ALA A 92 -1.35 -14.75 16.53
CA ALA A 92 -1.71 -13.41 16.96
C ALA A 92 -0.99 -12.35 16.11
N SER A 93 0.32 -12.48 15.93
CA SER A 93 1.13 -11.59 15.09
C SER A 93 0.66 -11.60 13.64
N TYR A 94 0.35 -12.77 13.07
CA TYR A 94 -0.16 -12.86 11.71
C TYR A 94 -1.52 -12.15 11.55
N THR A 95 -2.40 -12.27 12.52
CA THR A 95 -3.69 -11.57 12.53
C THR A 95 -3.49 -10.05 12.58
N GLU A 96 -2.49 -9.58 13.33
CA GLU A 96 -2.12 -8.17 13.38
C GLU A 96 -1.61 -7.67 12.02
N GLU A 97 -0.73 -8.42 11.36
CA GLU A 97 -0.24 -8.08 10.01
C GLU A 97 -1.38 -7.99 8.98
N LEU A 98 -2.32 -8.94 9.00
CA LEU A 98 -3.51 -8.89 8.12
C LEU A 98 -4.37 -7.63 8.38
N ASN A 99 -4.48 -7.22 9.64
CA ASN A 99 -5.20 -6.00 10.01
C ASN A 99 -4.45 -4.73 9.56
N ILE A 100 -3.12 -4.72 9.68
CA ILE A 100 -2.26 -3.64 9.18
C ILE A 100 -2.41 -3.52 7.67
N GLU A 101 -2.28 -4.63 6.94
CA GLU A 101 -2.44 -4.69 5.49
C GLU A 101 -3.82 -4.18 5.05
N THR A 102 -4.88 -4.66 5.69
CA THR A 102 -6.26 -4.21 5.44
C THR A 102 -6.40 -2.70 5.68
N ARG A 103 -5.84 -2.18 6.77
CA ARG A 103 -5.90 -0.74 7.11
C ARG A 103 -5.14 0.10 6.09
N ASN A 104 -3.96 -0.34 5.67
CA ASN A 104 -3.14 0.34 4.66
C ASN A 104 -3.89 0.41 3.33
N ASN A 105 -4.50 -0.70 2.92
CA ASN A 105 -5.32 -0.77 1.70
C ASN A 105 -6.57 0.13 1.78
N LYS A 106 -7.28 0.18 2.92
CA LYS A 106 -8.38 1.13 3.13
C LYS A 106 -7.94 2.59 2.98
N GLN A 107 -6.78 2.96 3.53
CA GLN A 107 -6.23 4.31 3.36
C GLN A 107 -5.87 4.60 1.90
N SER A 108 -5.30 3.61 1.20
CA SER A 108 -4.96 3.74 -0.22
C SER A 108 -6.19 3.93 -1.11
N ILE A 109 -7.28 3.20 -0.83
CA ILE A 109 -8.58 3.41 -1.49
C ILE A 109 -9.08 4.84 -1.26
N LEU A 110 -9.06 5.32 -0.02
CA LEU A 110 -9.51 6.67 0.31
C LEU A 110 -8.69 7.73 -0.46
N ARG A 111 -7.37 7.60 -0.48
CA ARG A 111 -6.48 8.49 -1.27
C ARG A 111 -6.82 8.42 -2.75
N SER A 112 -7.02 7.22 -3.29
CA SER A 112 -7.36 7.00 -4.70
C SER A 112 -8.70 7.65 -5.08
N ILE A 113 -9.70 7.59 -4.20
CA ILE A 113 -10.99 8.26 -4.39
C ILE A 113 -10.82 9.78 -4.42
N ILE A 114 -10.09 10.34 -3.45
CA ILE A 114 -9.86 11.80 -3.36
C ILE A 114 -9.15 12.30 -4.63
N VAL A 115 -8.08 11.64 -5.05
CA VAL A 115 -7.33 12.06 -6.23
C VAL A 115 -8.17 11.90 -7.50
N SER A 116 -8.86 10.76 -7.66
CA SER A 116 -9.76 10.53 -8.80
C SER A 116 -10.85 11.61 -8.89
N PHE A 117 -11.40 12.03 -7.76
CA PHE A 117 -12.39 13.10 -7.69
C PHE A 117 -11.82 14.46 -8.15
N ILE A 118 -10.66 14.85 -7.62
CA ILE A 118 -9.98 16.10 -8.01
C ILE A 118 -9.61 16.08 -9.50
N THR A 119 -9.06 14.97 -9.99
CA THR A 119 -8.70 14.80 -11.40
C THR A 119 -9.94 14.86 -12.30
N ALA A 120 -11.06 14.28 -11.90
CA ALA A 120 -12.32 14.38 -12.62
C ALA A 120 -12.82 15.84 -12.69
N LEU A 121 -12.74 16.60 -11.58
CA LEU A 121 -13.11 18.02 -11.58
C LEU A 121 -12.21 18.84 -12.52
N LEU A 122 -10.89 18.64 -12.46
CA LEU A 122 -9.94 19.33 -13.35
C LEU A 122 -10.21 18.99 -14.81
N PHE A 123 -10.45 17.72 -15.13
CA PHE A 123 -10.82 17.28 -16.47
C PHE A 123 -12.09 17.98 -16.95
N LEU A 124 -13.15 17.99 -16.13
CA LEU A 124 -14.43 18.62 -16.51
C LEU A 124 -14.29 20.13 -16.75
N LEU A 125 -13.49 20.83 -15.94
CA LEU A 125 -13.22 22.26 -16.13
C LEU A 125 -12.47 22.51 -17.45
N HIS A 126 -11.39 21.78 -17.71
CA HIS A 126 -10.60 21.95 -18.93
C HIS A 126 -11.35 21.49 -20.18
N TRP A 127 -12.16 20.44 -20.07
CA TRP A 127 -13.05 20.00 -21.15
C TRP A 127 -14.07 21.08 -21.52
N ARG A 128 -14.68 21.74 -20.53
CA ARG A 128 -15.58 22.87 -20.77
C ARG A 128 -14.86 24.04 -21.43
N LEU A 129 -13.62 24.34 -21.03
CA LEU A 129 -12.79 25.38 -21.66
C LEU A 129 -12.47 25.04 -23.12
N ALA A 130 -12.03 23.82 -23.41
CA ALA A 130 -11.75 23.35 -24.77
C ALA A 130 -13.01 23.43 -25.65
N LYS A 131 -14.15 22.95 -25.14
CA LYS A 131 -15.44 23.02 -25.85
C LYS A 131 -15.85 24.47 -26.13
N SER A 132 -15.68 25.37 -25.18
CA SER A 132 -15.97 26.81 -25.33
C SER A 132 -15.05 27.47 -26.36
N ALA A 133 -13.75 27.16 -26.33
CA ALA A 133 -12.77 27.69 -27.26
C ALA A 133 -13.02 27.25 -28.71
N ARG A 134 -13.54 26.03 -28.90
CA ARG A 134 -13.92 25.49 -30.21
C ARG A 134 -15.24 26.08 -30.76
N ASN A 135 -16.17 26.44 -29.87
CA ASN A 135 -17.49 26.96 -30.24
C ASN A 135 -17.53 28.49 -30.45
N LYS A 136 -16.39 29.20 -30.30
CA LYS A 136 -16.25 30.66 -30.46
C LYS A 136 -15.29 31.05 -31.56
#